data_AF-A0A7C3CY09-F1
#
_entry.id   AF-A0A7C3CY09-F1
#
_cell.length_a   1.000
_cell.length_b   1.000
_cell.length_c   1.000
_cell.angle_alpha   90.00
_cell.angle_beta   90.00
_cell.angle_gamma   90.00
#
_symmetry.space_group_name_H-M   'P 1'
#
loop_
_entity.id
_entity.type
_entity.pdbx_description
1 polymer ?
#
loop_
_entity_poly.entity_id
_entity_poly.type
_entity_poly.pdbx_seq_one_letter_code
_entity_poly.pdbx_strand_id
1 'polypeptide(L)' 'MLKKVVFPFLAGLALLLALSLSSALAAQDGQANGELLDRVVAIVNDDVITELELNDELALIKGQLRAQNTRIPPDDI' A
#
# COMPACT_ATOMS: atom_id res chain seq x y z
N MET A 1 -41.34 40.60 25.00
CA MET A 1 -40.14 40.07 25.71
C MET A 1 -39.62 38.73 25.17
N LEU A 2 -40.21 38.16 24.10
CA LEU A 2 -39.88 36.82 23.58
C LEU A 2 -38.58 36.74 22.75
N LYS A 3 -38.11 37.85 22.16
CA LYS A 3 -36.91 37.90 21.29
C LYS A 3 -35.57 37.72 22.03
N LYS A 4 -35.56 37.91 23.36
CA LYS A 4 -34.34 37.87 24.19
C LYS A 4 -33.92 36.44 24.58
N VAL A 5 -34.87 35.50 24.61
CA VAL A 5 -34.64 34.10 25.02
C VAL A 5 -34.39 33.20 23.80
N VAL A 6 -34.95 33.55 22.64
CA VAL A 6 -34.73 32.82 21.38
C VAL A 6 -33.30 32.97 20.88
N PHE A 7 -32.63 34.11 21.13
CA PHE A 7 -31.25 34.37 20.72
C PHE A 7 -30.21 33.43 21.36
N PRO A 8 -30.19 33.20 22.69
CA PRO A 8 -29.28 32.22 23.30
C PRO A 8 -29.66 30.76 22.98
N PHE A 9 -30.95 30.47 22.76
CA PHE A 9 -31.40 29.13 22.38
C PHE A 9 -30.97 28.75 20.96
N LEU A 10 -31.02 29.72 20.03
CA LEU A 10 -30.55 29.56 18.65
C LEU A 10 -29.01 29.45 18.59
N ALA A 11 -28.31 30.20 19.45
CA ALA A 11 -26.84 30.10 19.59
C ALA A 11 -26.41 28.76 20.19
N GLY A 12 -27.16 28.23 21.17
CA GLY A 12 -26.93 26.90 21.74
C GLY A 12 -27.13 25.77 20.73
N LEU A 13 -28.19 25.86 19.90
CA LEU A 13 -28.44 24.90 18.83
C LEU A 13 -27.34 24.94 17.75
N ALA A 14 -26.87 26.13 17.39
CA ALA A 14 -25.77 26.30 16.43
C ALA A 14 -24.44 25.73 16.96
N LEU A 15 -24.16 25.88 18.27
CA LEU A 15 -22.99 25.31 18.91
C LEU A 15 -23.05 23.78 18.97
N LEU A 16 -24.23 23.21 19.25
CA LEU A 16 -24.46 21.76 19.25
C LEU A 16 -24.31 21.15 17.84
N LEU A 17 -24.81 21.85 16.80
CA LEU A 17 -24.62 21.45 15.41
C LEU A 17 -23.13 21.50 15.00
N ALA A 18 -22.41 22.54 15.42
CA ALA A 18 -20.98 22.69 15.13
C ALA A 18 -20.14 21.59 15.78
N LEU A 19 -20.46 21.17 17.01
CA LEU A 19 -19.77 20.06 17.69
C LEU A 19 -20.02 18.70 17.02
N SER A 20 -21.23 18.46 16.48
CA SER A 20 -21.55 17.19 15.80
C SER A 20 -20.84 17.01 14.46
N LEU A 21 -20.37 18.09 13.84
CA LEU A 21 -19.66 18.03 12.56
C LEU A 21 -18.16 17.69 12.73
N SER A 22 -17.59 17.90 13.91
CA SER A 22 -16.18 17.64 14.19
C SER A 22 -15.84 16.15 14.34
N SER A 23 -16.82 15.31 14.69
CA SER A 23 -16.62 13.86 14.87
C SER A 23 -16.54 13.06 13.57
N ALA A 24 -16.94 13.63 12.43
CA ALA A 24 -16.94 12.93 11.15
C ALA A 24 -15.57 12.94 10.44
N LEU A 25 -14.61 13.75 10.89
CA LEU A 25 -13.31 13.92 10.23
C LEU A 25 -12.21 13.00 10.76
N ALA A 26 -12.49 12.19 11.80
CA ALA A 26 -11.47 11.35 12.45
C ALA A 26 -11.29 9.96 11.79
N ALA A 27 -12.09 9.62 10.76
CA ALA A 27 -12.07 8.30 10.12
C ALA A 27 -11.42 8.30 8.73
N GLN A 28 -10.40 9.13 8.52
CA GLN A 28 -9.44 8.92 7.43
C GLN A 28 -8.34 8.00 7.94
N ASP A 29 -8.69 6.75 8.27
CA ASP A 29 -7.69 5.69 8.34
C ASP A 29 -7.09 5.60 6.94
N GLY A 30 -5.82 5.99 6.86
CA GLY A 30 -5.08 6.18 5.63
C GLY A 30 -5.31 5.00 4.70
N GLN A 31 -5.87 5.29 3.53
CA GLN A 31 -5.78 4.41 2.38
C GLN A 31 -4.28 4.24 2.11
N ALA A 32 -3.66 3.27 2.79
CA ALA A 32 -2.32 2.85 2.51
C ALA A 32 -2.36 2.35 1.07
N ASN A 33 -1.96 3.23 0.16
CA ASN A 33 -1.76 2.90 -1.23
C ASN A 33 -0.50 2.04 -1.25
N GLY A 34 -0.66 0.78 -0.81
CA GLY A 34 0.42 -0.19 -0.72
C GLY A 34 0.94 -0.39 -2.12
N GLU A 35 2.10 0.20 -2.40
CA GLU A 35 2.80 -0.02 -3.65
C GLU A 35 3.24 -1.49 -3.69
N LEU A 36 3.05 -2.11 -4.87
CA LEU A 36 3.53 -3.47 -5.09
C LEU A 36 5.05 -3.44 -5.11
N LEU A 37 5.66 -3.89 -4.01
CA LEU A 37 7.10 -4.08 -3.93
C LEU A 37 7.49 -5.43 -4.52
N ASP A 38 8.67 -5.47 -5.13
CA ASP A 38 9.26 -6.70 -5.64
C ASP A 38 9.50 -7.72 -4.50
N ARG A 39 9.23 -9.00 -4.79
CA ARG A 39 9.25 -10.07 -3.80
C ARG A 39 10.68 -10.56 -3.58
N VAL A 40 11.07 -10.73 -2.32
CA VAL A 40 12.30 -11.44 -1.96
C VAL A 40 12.11 -12.95 -2.14
N VAL A 41 12.98 -13.58 -2.93
CA VAL A 41 12.94 -15.03 -3.19
C VAL A 41 14.05 -15.79 -2.46
N ALA A 42 15.17 -15.13 -2.17
CA ALA A 42 16.29 -15.73 -1.44
C ALA A 42 17.08 -14.68 -0.65
N ILE A 43 17.73 -15.13 0.42
CA ILE A 43 18.72 -14.36 1.19
C ILE A 43 19.99 -15.19 1.25
N VAL A 44 21.12 -14.61 0.84
CA VAL A 44 22.40 -15.31 0.75
C VAL A 44 23.47 -14.49 1.45
N ASN A 45 24.00 -15.02 2.55
CA ASN A 45 24.88 -14.29 3.46
C ASN A 45 24.18 -13.00 3.93
N ASP A 46 24.62 -11.85 3.44
CA ASP A 46 24.11 -10.52 3.77
C ASP A 46 23.39 -9.83 2.58
N ASP A 47 23.12 -10.58 1.50
CA ASP A 47 22.49 -10.07 0.28
C ASP A 47 21.09 -10.67 0.04
N VAL A 48 20.26 -9.94 -0.71
CA VAL A 48 18.84 -10.25 -0.95
C VAL A 48 18.57 -10.32 -2.43
N ILE A 49 18.09 -11.47 -2.89
CA ILE A 49 17.72 -11.68 -4.30
C ILE A 49 16.21 -11.52 -4.46
N THR A 50 15.81 -10.70 -5.43
CA THR A 50 14.40 -10.46 -5.73
C THR A 50 13.86 -11.35 -6.86
N GLU A 51 12.54 -11.40 -6.99
CA GLU A 51 11.86 -12.19 -8.02
C GLU A 51 12.18 -11.66 -9.43
N LEU A 52 12.20 -10.33 -9.61
CA LEU A 52 12.57 -9.73 -10.88
C LEU A 52 14.01 -10.06 -11.26
N GLU A 53 14.96 -9.88 -10.33
CA GLU A 53 16.38 -10.15 -10.56
C GLU A 53 16.64 -11.62 -10.93
N LEU A 54 16.04 -12.55 -10.18
CA LEU A 54 16.18 -13.97 -10.45
C LEU A 54 15.65 -14.32 -11.84
N ASN A 55 14.49 -13.77 -12.22
CA ASN A 55 13.87 -14.06 -13.52
C ASN A 55 14.71 -13.52 -14.69
N ASP A 56 15.26 -12.32 -14.55
CA ASP A 56 16.12 -11.70 -15.57
C ASP A 56 17.40 -12.51 -15.77
N GLU A 57 18.05 -12.93 -14.69
CA GLU A 57 19.27 -13.73 -14.75
C GLU A 57 19.00 -15.13 -15.33
N LEU A 58 17.90 -15.77 -14.94
CA LEU A 58 17.46 -17.05 -15.52
C LEU A 58 17.23 -16.95 -17.02
N ALA A 59 16.60 -15.87 -17.50
CA ALA A 59 16.35 -15.66 -18.92
C ALA A 59 17.66 -15.57 -19.72
N LEU A 60 18.64 -14.85 -19.19
CA LEU A 60 19.97 -14.69 -19.77
C LEU A 60 20.70 -16.05 -19.86
N ILE A 61 20.81 -16.77 -18.75
CA ILE A 61 21.51 -18.06 -18.69
C ILE A 61 20.82 -19.09 -19.60
N LYS A 62 19.49 -19.17 -19.58
CA LYS A 62 18.74 -20.07 -20.48
C LYS A 62 19.00 -19.72 -21.96
N GLY A 63 19.10 -18.44 -22.30
CA GLY A 63 19.49 -18.00 -23.65
C GLY A 63 20.87 -18.52 -24.06
N GLN A 64 21.85 -18.41 -23.16
CA GLN A 64 23.20 -18.92 -23.39
C GLN A 64 23.25 -20.44 -23.51
N LEU A 65 22.50 -21.17 -22.68
CA LEU A 65 22.43 -22.65 -22.74
C LEU A 65 21.84 -23.13 -24.07
N ARG A 66 20.80 -22.45 -24.57
CA ARG A 66 20.22 -22.72 -25.89
C ARG A 66 21.23 -22.52 -27.00
N ALA A 67 21.96 -21.40 -26.98
CA ALA A 67 23.00 -21.12 -27.99
C ALA A 67 24.13 -22.16 -27.98
N GLN A 68 24.44 -22.70 -26.81
CA GLN A 68 25.45 -23.76 -26.63
C GLN A 68 24.91 -25.18 -26.90
N ASN A 69 23.66 -25.33 -27.38
CA ASN A 69 23.00 -26.63 -27.55
C ASN A 69 23.07 -27.51 -26.29
N THR A 70 23.08 -26.88 -25.11
CA THR A 70 23.14 -27.57 -23.83
C THR A 70 21.73 -27.79 -23.30
N ARG A 71 21.50 -28.93 -22.63
CA ARG A 71 20.21 -29.23 -22.01
C ARG A 71 19.86 -28.16 -20.97
N ILE A 72 18.67 -27.57 -21.09
CA ILE A 72 18.15 -26.64 -20.08
C ILE A 72 17.67 -27.45 -18.87
N PRO A 73 18.05 -27.05 -17.64
CA PRO A 73 17.49 -27.61 -16.41
C PRO A 73 15.96 -27.41 -16.33
N PRO A 74 15.23 -28.31 -15.67
CA PRO A 74 13.81 -28.10 -15.37
C PRO A 74 13.63 -26.89 -14.44
N ASP A 75 12.45 -26.28 -14.50
CA ASP A 75 12.13 -25.07 -13.73
C ASP A 75 11.78 -25.36 -12.26
N ASP A 76 11.52 -26.62 -11.91
CA ASP A 76 11.18 -27.07 -10.56
C ASP A 76 12.28 -27.95 -9.94
N ILE A 77 12.47 -27.78 -8.63
CA ILE A 77 13.10 -28.72 -7.70
C ILE A 77 12.05 -29.33 -6.77
#